data_AF-A0A512J2A6-F1
#
_entry.id   AF-A0A512J2A6-F1
#
_cell.length_a   1.000
_cell.length_b   1.000
_cell.length_c   1.000
_cell.angle_alpha   90.00
_cell.angle_beta   90.00
_cell.angle_gamma   90.00
#
_symmetry.space_group_name_H-M   'P 1'
#
loop_
_entity.id
_entity.type
_entity.pdbx_description
1 polymer ?
#
loop_
_entity_poly.entity_id
_entity_poly.type
_entity_poly.pdbx_seq_one_letter_code
_entity_poly.pdbx_strand_id
1 'polypeptide(L)'
;MYDNALDFLDRFGAEALDLGWSVTDLFGVHPTAGTIRADHCGSLMLSGQKVIGLSADEMKKGLVTYYRNTPGRPVGIPVWEFRW
;
A
#
# COMPACT_ATOMS: atom_id res chain seq x y z
N MET A 1 5.54 10.44 7.25
CA MET A 1 5.06 9.14 6.74
C MET A 1 3.64 8.88 7.21
N TYR A 2 3.39 8.94 8.52
CA TYR A 2 2.06 8.88 9.11
C TYR A 2 1.08 9.90 8.50
N ASP A 3 1.44 11.18 8.45
CA ASP A 3 0.54 12.24 7.93
C ASP A 3 0.11 12.02 6.47
N ASN A 4 1.00 11.50 5.62
CA ASN A 4 0.66 11.22 4.23
C ASN A 4 -0.21 9.97 4.07
N ALA A 5 -0.12 9.01 5.01
CA ALA A 5 -1.05 7.88 5.06
C ALA A 5 -2.44 8.34 5.52
N LEU A 6 -2.53 9.27 6.50
CA LEU A 6 -3.79 9.89 6.89
C LEU A 6 -4.39 10.72 5.74
N ASP A 7 -3.60 11.57 5.08
CA ASP A 7 -4.05 12.33 3.90
C ASP A 7 -4.58 11.41 2.78
N PHE A 8 -3.98 10.24 2.60
CA PHE A 8 -4.52 9.24 1.68
C PHE A 8 -5.88 8.71 2.13
N LEU A 9 -6.03 8.32 3.41
CA LEU A 9 -7.30 7.82 3.93
C LEU A 9 -8.41 8.85 3.79
N ASP A 10 -8.13 10.12 4.09
CA ASP A 10 -9.10 11.22 4.02
C ASP A 10 -9.53 11.52 2.58
N ARG A 11 -8.60 11.51 1.62
CA ARG A 11 -8.87 11.94 0.25
C ARG A 11 -9.30 10.81 -0.69
N PHE A 12 -8.76 9.62 -0.47
CA PHE A 12 -8.86 8.50 -1.39
C PHE A 12 -9.39 7.23 -0.74
N GLY A 13 -9.62 7.19 0.59
CA GLY A 13 -10.02 5.95 1.28
C GLY A 13 -11.30 5.32 0.72
N ALA A 14 -12.34 6.12 0.51
CA ALA A 14 -13.60 5.65 -0.07
C ALA A 14 -13.43 5.19 -1.53
N GLU A 15 -12.74 6.00 -2.35
CA GLU A 15 -12.45 5.66 -3.75
C GLU A 15 -11.62 4.36 -3.85
N ALA A 16 -10.65 4.17 -2.94
CA ALA A 16 -9.84 2.97 -2.90
C ALA A 16 -10.68 1.72 -2.64
N LEU A 17 -11.64 1.80 -1.72
CA LEU A 17 -12.59 0.72 -1.46
C LEU A 17 -13.45 0.41 -2.69
N ASP A 18 -14.00 1.44 -3.35
CA ASP A 18 -14.82 1.29 -4.55
C ASP A 18 -14.03 0.70 -5.73
N LEU A 19 -12.75 1.04 -5.85
CA LEU A 19 -11.81 0.49 -6.83
C LEU A 19 -11.23 -0.87 -6.42
N GLY A 20 -11.70 -1.45 -5.31
CA GLY A 20 -11.33 -2.78 -4.83
C GLY A 20 -9.90 -2.91 -4.31
N TRP A 21 -9.26 -1.82 -3.86
CA TRP A 21 -7.97 -1.90 -3.17
C TRP A 21 -8.14 -2.72 -1.89
N SER A 22 -7.41 -3.83 -1.79
CA SER A 22 -7.46 -4.68 -0.61
C SER A 22 -6.64 -4.09 0.54
N VAL A 23 -6.90 -4.60 1.75
CA VAL A 23 -6.09 -4.28 2.93
C VAL A 23 -4.60 -4.53 2.66
N THR A 24 -4.26 -5.65 2.03
CA THR A 24 -2.86 -6.03 1.75
C THR A 24 -2.23 -5.18 0.65
N ASP A 25 -3.01 -4.64 -0.29
CA ASP A 25 -2.49 -3.69 -1.29
C ASP A 25 -2.04 -2.36 -0.66
N LEU A 26 -2.65 -1.98 0.46
CA LEU A 26 -2.35 -0.73 1.17
C LEU A 26 -1.37 -0.94 2.33
N PHE A 27 -1.63 -1.95 3.17
CA PHE A 27 -1.01 -2.17 4.48
C PHE A 27 -0.32 -3.53 4.60
N GLY A 28 -0.10 -4.25 3.49
CA GLY A 28 0.60 -5.53 3.49
C GLY A 28 2.03 -5.42 3.99
N VAL A 29 2.53 -6.43 4.70
CA VAL A 29 3.94 -6.63 5.06
C VAL A 29 4.30 -8.11 4.96
N HIS A 30 5.58 -8.45 4.88
CA HIS A 30 5.98 -9.86 4.88
C HIS A 30 5.72 -10.50 6.27
N PRO A 31 5.20 -11.74 6.34
CA PRO A 31 4.77 -12.37 7.60
C PRO A 31 5.86 -12.53 8.66
N THR A 32 7.12 -12.76 8.24
CA THR A 32 8.28 -12.88 9.15
C THR A 32 9.24 -11.68 9.14
N ALA A 33 9.57 -11.15 7.96
CA ALA A 33 10.54 -10.07 7.79
C ALA A 33 9.95 -8.65 7.84
N GLY A 34 8.62 -8.50 7.99
CA GLY A 34 7.95 -7.20 8.05
C GLY A 34 8.20 -6.37 6.78
N THR A 35 8.63 -5.11 6.95
CA THR A 35 8.89 -4.18 5.84
C THR A 35 10.22 -4.40 5.12
N ILE A 36 11.11 -5.25 5.64
CA ILE A 36 12.41 -5.56 5.00
C ILE A 36 12.19 -6.21 3.62
N ARG A 37 11.12 -7.02 3.48
CA ARG A 37 10.70 -7.61 2.21
C ARG A 37 9.69 -6.71 1.50
N ALA A 38 10.23 -5.73 0.79
CA ALA A 38 9.48 -4.69 0.09
C ALA A 38 8.46 -5.21 -0.94
N ASP A 39 8.71 -6.36 -1.54
CA ASP A 39 7.83 -6.98 -2.54
C ASP A 39 6.47 -7.43 -1.95
N HIS A 40 6.42 -7.73 -0.66
CA HIS A 40 5.17 -8.06 0.07
C HIS A 40 4.44 -6.82 0.58
N CYS A 41 5.09 -5.65 0.49
CA CYS A 41 4.59 -4.47 1.16
C CYS A 41 3.51 -3.76 0.34
N GLY A 42 2.45 -3.34 1.03
CA GLY A 42 1.43 -2.47 0.48
C GLY A 42 1.96 -1.06 0.18
N SER A 43 1.24 -0.29 -0.64
CA SER A 43 1.72 1.00 -1.16
C SER A 43 2.03 2.02 -0.06
N LEU A 44 1.34 1.94 1.08
CA LEU A 44 1.52 2.86 2.22
C LEU A 44 2.65 2.42 3.18
N MET A 45 3.20 1.21 3.00
CA MET A 45 4.17 0.65 3.96
C MET A 45 5.63 1.02 3.68
N LEU A 46 5.98 1.40 2.45
CA LEU A 46 7.38 1.67 2.07
C LEU A 46 7.68 3.14 1.72
N SER A 47 6.66 3.92 1.35
CA SER A 47 6.86 5.28 0.86
C SER A 47 6.18 6.28 1.77
N GLY A 48 6.94 7.27 2.24
CA GLY A 48 6.39 8.43 2.93
C GLY A 48 5.91 9.54 1.98
N GLN A 49 5.82 9.30 0.67
CA GLN A 49 5.41 10.31 -0.30
C GLN A 49 3.88 10.46 -0.33
N LYS A 50 3.41 11.68 -0.58
CA LYS A 50 1.98 11.99 -0.73
C LYS A 50 1.42 11.31 -1.98
N VAL A 51 0.24 10.71 -1.85
CA VAL A 51 -0.49 10.14 -2.99
C VAL A 51 -1.13 11.28 -3.79
N ILE A 52 -0.86 11.28 -5.09
CA ILE A 52 -1.31 12.32 -6.04
C ILE A 52 -2.30 11.78 -7.07
N GLY A 53 -2.49 10.47 -7.16
CA GLY A 53 -3.47 9.86 -8.03
C GLY A 53 -3.70 8.39 -7.70
N LEU A 54 -4.93 7.94 -7.87
CA LEU A 54 -5.38 6.58 -7.64
C LEU A 54 -6.20 6.10 -8.85
N SER A 55 -6.03 4.83 -9.21
CA SER A 55 -6.89 4.13 -10.15
C SER A 55 -7.12 2.69 -9.67
N ALA A 56 -7.83 1.88 -10.46
CA ALA A 56 -8.04 0.47 -10.13
C ALA A 56 -6.73 -0.34 -10.06
N ASP A 57 -5.71 0.05 -10.83
CA ASP A 57 -4.50 -0.77 -10.98
C ASP A 57 -3.22 -0.11 -10.44
N GLU A 58 -3.23 1.22 -10.25
CA GLU A 58 -2.04 1.97 -9.87
C GLU A 58 -2.29 3.08 -8.85
N MET A 59 -1.26 3.35 -8.04
CA MET A 59 -1.22 4.47 -7.12
C MET A 59 0.06 5.29 -7.36
N LYS A 60 -0.11 6.58 -7.68
CA LYS A 60 0.99 7.51 -7.98
C LYS A 60 1.38 8.30 -6.74
N LYS A 61 2.68 8.34 -6.44
CA LYS A 61 3.24 9.07 -5.29
C LYS A 61 4.64 9.61 -5.63
N GLY A 62 4.76 10.94 -5.71
CA GLY A 62 6.01 11.58 -6.13
C GLY A 62 6.54 11.02 -7.46
N LEU A 63 7.76 10.47 -7.44
CA LEU A 63 8.44 9.89 -8.60
C LEU A 63 8.18 8.39 -8.81
N VAL A 64 7.35 7.75 -7.98
CA VAL A 64 7.12 6.30 -8.04
C VAL A 64 5.64 5.96 -8.19
N THR A 65 5.38 4.88 -8.92
CA THR A 65 4.04 4.30 -9.08
C THR A 65 4.04 2.90 -8.46
N TYR A 66 3.04 2.64 -7.63
CA TYR A 66 2.75 1.29 -7.15
C TYR A 66 1.74 0.64 -8.08
N TYR A 67 2.07 -0.54 -8.61
CA TYR A 67 1.17 -1.35 -9.44
C TYR A 67 0.61 -2.51 -8.61
N ARG A 68 -0.71 -2.63 -8.57
CA ARG A 68 -1.41 -3.69 -7.83
C ARG A 68 -1.14 -5.06 -8.46
N ASN A 69 -1.33 -5.16 -9.77
CA ASN A 69 -1.30 -6.42 -10.52
C ASN A 69 0.09 -6.77 -11.08
N THR A 70 1.14 -6.65 -10.26
CA THR A 70 2.51 -7.02 -10.67
C THR A 70 2.65 -8.54 -10.72
N PRO A 71 2.95 -9.17 -11.88
CA PRO A 71 3.08 -10.62 -11.99
C PRO A 71 4.14 -11.18 -11.05
N GLY A 72 3.81 -12.28 -10.35
CA GLY A 72 4.72 -12.94 -9.42
C GLY A 72 4.93 -12.22 -8.09
N ARG A 73 4.21 -11.11 -7.84
CA ARG A 73 4.27 -10.43 -6.55
C ARG A 73 3.62 -11.29 -5.47
N PRO A 74 4.32 -11.58 -4.37
CA PRO A 74 3.74 -12.29 -3.25
C PRO A 74 2.79 -11.39 -2.45
N VAL A 75 1.79 -12.00 -1.80
CA VAL A 75 0.83 -11.31 -0.96
C VAL A 75 1.35 -11.27 0.48
N GLY A 76 1.40 -10.07 1.07
CA GLY A 76 1.74 -9.88 2.47
C GLY A 76 0.55 -10.17 3.42
N ILE A 77 0.77 -9.99 4.71
CA ILE A 77 -0.29 -9.95 5.73
C ILE A 77 -0.56 -8.49 6.11
N PRO A 78 -1.75 -8.14 6.62
CA PRO A 78 -1.99 -6.83 7.20
C PRO A 78 -0.99 -6.52 8.33
N VAL A 79 -0.47 -5.30 8.38
CA VAL A 79 0.58 -4.92 9.36
C VAL A 79 0.19 -5.14 10.82
N TRP A 80 -1.09 -5.07 11.17
CA TRP A 80 -1.57 -5.34 12.54
C TRP A 80 -1.59 -6.82 12.91
N GLU A 81 -1.46 -7.74 11.94
CA GLU A 81 -1.30 -9.17 12.18
C GLU A 81 0.18 -9.57 12.32
N PHE A 82 1.11 -8.67 11.97
CA PHE A 82 2.54 -8.91 12.10
C PHE A 82 2.95 -9.03 13.57
N ARG A 83 3.69 -10.08 13.89
CA ARG A 83 4.24 -10.33 15.23
C ARG A 83 5.65 -9.80 15.29
N TRP A 84 5.84 -8.78 16.12
CA TRP A 84 7.11 -8.09 16.37
C TRP A 84 8.10 -8.92 17.18
#